data_AF-W3XPB3-F1
#
_entry.id   AF-W3XPB3-F1
#
_cell.length_a   1.000
_cell.length_b   1.000
_cell.length_c   1.000
_cell.angle_alpha   90.00
_cell.angle_beta   90.00
_cell.angle_gamma   90.00
#
_symmetry.space_group_name_H-M   'P 1'
#
loop_
_entity.id
_entity.type
_entity.pdbx_description
1 polymer ?
#
loop_
_entity_poly.entity_id
_entity_poly.type
_entity_poly.pdbx_seq_one_letter_code
_entity_poly.pdbx_strand_id
1 'polypeptide(L)'
;MKSAQVFLTLAAALLQPFVAAGTVKRQISSVVSGTPPGFAASVTGGGNATPVYPTTIDALKSYLTSSEPQVIVISGAFNFIGSEGTTTYEACNIYDCTPENGGQALLNTLGGCGSTATYSVAVDTASNGINVQSDKTLVGKNGATLEGKGLRFVNVENIIIQNVAITNLNPKYVWGGDAITLSGTKNIWIDHVTTSLLGRQHYSFGPDSNQGIAISNSFISGETTQSATCDGRSYWGLELVGSDDTITFLRNRVDWTSGRGPALSGTTLFHAINSIFSNTGDHLIEGGLDNGMGLYEGNYFWAVPTPVASGWGGHLFTVPSGTEANCAQYLGRNCAVNNVSNSGAFSYTDTSFLSRFSGSSIPAVVAASEIMSAVVGTAGNTL
;
A
#
# COMPACT_ATOMS: atom_id res chain seq x y z
N MET A 1 -71.05 -41.48 -17.51
CA MET A 1 -69.81 -42.12 -17.01
C MET A 1 -69.08 -42.80 -18.16
N LYS A 2 -68.15 -42.10 -18.84
CA LYS A 2 -67.00 -42.69 -19.56
C LYS A 2 -65.87 -41.65 -19.53
N SER A 3 -64.70 -42.12 -19.13
CA SER A 3 -63.55 -41.38 -18.61
C SER A 3 -62.79 -40.60 -19.68
N ALA A 4 -62.29 -39.42 -19.33
CA ALA A 4 -61.30 -38.66 -20.09
C ALA A 4 -59.88 -39.15 -19.73
N GLN A 5 -59.09 -39.52 -20.75
CA GLN A 5 -57.66 -39.81 -20.61
C GLN A 5 -56.86 -38.53 -20.86
N VAL A 6 -56.10 -38.10 -19.85
CA VAL A 6 -55.13 -37.01 -19.95
C VAL A 6 -53.80 -37.60 -20.42
N PHE A 7 -53.29 -37.11 -21.56
CA PHE A 7 -51.94 -37.42 -22.04
C PHE A 7 -50.92 -36.54 -21.29
N LEU A 8 -50.02 -37.19 -20.57
CA LEU A 8 -48.88 -36.55 -19.91
C LEU A 8 -47.67 -36.63 -20.85
N THR A 9 -47.30 -35.53 -21.49
CA THR A 9 -46.05 -35.41 -22.27
C THR A 9 -44.87 -35.22 -21.33
N LEU A 10 -44.00 -36.23 -21.21
CA LEU A 10 -42.70 -36.13 -20.53
C LEU A 10 -41.72 -35.36 -21.43
N ALA A 11 -41.32 -34.16 -21.01
CA ALA A 11 -40.19 -33.44 -21.60
C ALA A 11 -38.88 -33.95 -20.98
N ALA A 12 -38.03 -34.61 -21.77
CA ALA A 12 -36.70 -35.01 -21.35
C ALA A 12 -35.76 -33.78 -21.39
N ALA A 13 -35.35 -33.29 -20.23
CA ALA A 13 -34.33 -32.24 -20.14
C ALA A 13 -32.94 -32.85 -20.38
N LEU A 14 -32.29 -32.43 -21.47
CA LEU A 14 -30.88 -32.71 -21.74
C LEU A 14 -30.01 -31.93 -20.74
N LEU A 15 -29.52 -32.60 -19.71
CA LEU A 15 -28.46 -32.10 -18.83
C LEU A 15 -27.14 -32.11 -19.60
N GLN A 16 -26.67 -30.94 -20.06
CA GLN A 16 -25.29 -30.77 -20.48
C GLN A 16 -24.39 -30.70 -19.23
N PRO A 17 -23.26 -31.43 -19.19
CA PRO A 17 -22.31 -31.30 -18.10
C PRO A 17 -21.69 -29.90 -18.16
N PHE A 18 -21.91 -29.11 -17.12
CA PHE A 18 -21.08 -27.95 -16.83
C PHE A 18 -19.65 -28.45 -16.59
N VAL A 19 -18.78 -28.27 -17.59
CA VAL A 19 -17.34 -28.35 -17.36
C VAL A 19 -17.02 -27.13 -16.49
N ALA A 20 -16.77 -27.35 -15.21
CA ALA A 20 -16.19 -26.32 -14.36
C ALA A 20 -14.90 -25.87 -15.05
N ALA A 21 -14.87 -24.63 -15.52
CA ALA A 21 -13.64 -24.02 -16.00
C ALA A 21 -12.68 -24.01 -14.82
N GLY A 22 -11.75 -24.96 -14.78
CA GLY A 22 -10.69 -24.97 -13.80
C GLY A 22 -9.97 -23.63 -13.89
N THR A 23 -9.83 -22.93 -12.78
CA THR A 23 -9.01 -21.73 -12.69
C THR A 23 -7.56 -22.14 -12.95
N VAL A 24 -7.15 -22.09 -14.22
CA VAL A 24 -5.74 -22.21 -14.58
C VAL A 24 -5.06 -21.02 -13.91
N LYS A 25 -4.29 -21.27 -12.84
CA LYS A 25 -3.44 -20.24 -12.23
C LYS A 25 -2.57 -19.66 -13.34
N ARG A 26 -2.79 -18.39 -13.69
CA ARG A 26 -1.97 -17.71 -14.68
C ARG A 26 -0.53 -17.70 -14.18
N GLN A 27 0.42 -18.02 -15.05
CA GLN A 27 1.82 -17.90 -14.70
C GLN A 27 2.17 -16.41 -14.56
N ILE A 28 2.96 -16.02 -13.55
CA ILE A 28 3.53 -14.68 -13.46
C ILE A 28 4.41 -14.42 -14.69
N SER A 29 4.28 -13.23 -15.29
CA SER A 29 5.07 -12.84 -16.46
C SER A 29 6.57 -12.90 -16.19
N SER A 30 7.36 -13.32 -17.17
CA SER A 30 8.82 -13.36 -17.06
C SER A 30 9.49 -11.98 -16.94
N VAL A 31 8.74 -10.89 -17.15
CA VAL A 31 9.25 -9.52 -16.91
C VAL A 31 9.28 -9.15 -15.44
N VAL A 32 8.52 -9.87 -14.59
CA VAL A 32 8.48 -9.69 -13.14
C VAL A 32 9.64 -10.46 -12.52
N SER A 33 10.34 -9.84 -11.58
CA SER A 33 11.39 -10.46 -10.78
C SER A 33 10.82 -11.02 -9.47
N GLY A 34 11.23 -12.23 -9.09
CA GLY A 34 10.82 -12.85 -7.82
C GLY A 34 9.39 -13.39 -7.80
N THR A 35 8.85 -13.58 -6.60
CA THR A 35 7.52 -14.15 -6.36
C THR A 35 6.78 -13.37 -5.27
N PRO A 36 5.45 -13.18 -5.40
CA PRO A 36 4.65 -12.51 -4.38
C PRO A 36 4.79 -13.18 -3.00
N PRO A 37 5.13 -12.45 -1.94
CA PRO A 37 5.27 -13.01 -0.61
C PRO A 37 3.96 -12.96 0.18
N GLY A 38 3.93 -13.73 1.27
CA GLY A 38 2.94 -13.55 2.33
C GLY A 38 1.49 -13.70 1.86
N PHE A 39 0.62 -12.80 2.31
CA PHE A 39 -0.81 -12.82 1.94
C PHE A 39 -1.04 -12.70 0.43
N ALA A 40 -0.11 -12.09 -0.33
CA ALA A 40 -0.21 -11.95 -1.78
C ALA A 40 0.30 -13.15 -2.57
N ALA A 41 0.66 -14.29 -1.95
CA ALA A 41 1.27 -15.45 -2.61
C ALA A 41 0.50 -16.03 -3.82
N SER A 42 -0.77 -15.65 -4.02
CA SER A 42 -1.58 -16.08 -5.15
C SER A 42 -1.61 -15.12 -6.35
N VAL A 43 -0.97 -13.96 -6.25
CA VAL A 43 -0.98 -12.92 -7.30
C VAL A 43 -0.27 -13.39 -8.56
N THR A 44 -0.87 -13.08 -9.72
CA THR A 44 -0.32 -13.39 -11.05
C THR A 44 -0.23 -12.16 -11.95
N GLY A 45 -0.96 -11.09 -11.63
CA GLY A 45 -1.05 -9.88 -12.46
C GLY A 45 -1.65 -10.17 -13.84
N GLY A 46 -1.09 -9.52 -14.87
CA GLY A 46 -1.45 -9.73 -16.28
C GLY A 46 -1.10 -11.11 -16.84
N GLY A 47 -0.46 -11.97 -16.03
CA GLY A 47 -0.16 -13.34 -16.39
C GLY A 47 0.86 -13.44 -17.52
N ASN A 48 0.55 -14.22 -18.54
CA ASN A 48 1.37 -14.44 -19.72
C ASN A 48 0.97 -13.57 -20.93
N ALA A 49 0.20 -12.49 -20.71
CA ALA A 49 -0.09 -11.53 -21.77
C ALA A 49 1.22 -10.98 -22.37
N THR A 50 1.24 -10.80 -23.69
CA THR A 50 2.40 -10.25 -24.39
C THR A 50 2.74 -8.88 -23.82
N PRO A 51 3.99 -8.62 -23.39
CA PRO A 51 4.38 -7.32 -22.88
C PRO A 51 4.14 -6.19 -23.88
N VAL A 52 3.52 -5.11 -23.41
CA VAL A 52 3.37 -3.85 -24.12
C VAL A 52 4.30 -2.79 -23.56
N TYR A 53 4.75 -1.87 -24.41
CA TYR A 53 5.77 -0.87 -24.10
C TYR A 53 5.27 0.52 -24.46
N PRO A 54 4.36 1.12 -23.66
CA PRO A 54 3.90 2.48 -23.94
C PRO A 54 5.08 3.45 -23.89
N THR A 55 5.03 4.50 -24.72
CA THR A 55 6.03 5.59 -24.72
C THR A 55 5.40 6.94 -24.44
N THR A 56 4.09 6.99 -24.19
CA THR A 56 3.33 8.21 -23.87
C THR A 56 2.45 7.97 -22.67
N ILE A 57 2.13 9.06 -21.96
CA ILE A 57 1.22 9.02 -20.79
C ILE A 57 -0.18 8.51 -21.16
N ASP A 58 -0.66 8.80 -22.37
CA ASP A 58 -1.97 8.36 -22.85
C ASP A 58 -2.01 6.85 -23.14
N ALA A 59 -0.94 6.32 -23.76
CA ALA A 59 -0.82 4.89 -24.00
C ALA A 59 -0.71 4.12 -22.66
N LEU A 60 0.08 4.63 -21.72
CA LEU A 60 0.17 4.04 -20.37
C LEU A 60 -1.18 4.02 -19.66
N LYS A 61 -1.89 5.16 -19.64
CA LYS A 61 -3.25 5.26 -19.10
C LYS A 61 -4.18 4.25 -19.76
N SER A 62 -4.17 4.16 -21.10
CA SER A 62 -5.04 3.26 -21.85
C SER A 62 -4.80 1.78 -21.51
N TYR A 63 -3.55 1.34 -21.35
CA TYR A 63 -3.27 -0.05 -20.95
C TYR A 63 -3.69 -0.32 -19.50
N LEU A 64 -3.42 0.61 -18.58
CA LEU A 64 -3.78 0.45 -17.16
C LEU A 64 -5.30 0.41 -16.94
N THR A 65 -6.07 1.14 -17.73
CA THR A 65 -7.54 1.22 -17.63
C THR A 65 -8.27 0.20 -18.52
N SER A 66 -7.54 -0.60 -19.31
CA SER A 66 -8.13 -1.66 -20.14
C SER A 66 -8.77 -2.76 -19.29
N SER A 67 -9.89 -3.33 -19.76
CA SER A 67 -10.50 -4.52 -19.16
C SER A 67 -9.69 -5.80 -19.39
N GLU A 68 -8.81 -5.81 -20.39
CA GLU A 68 -8.00 -6.98 -20.73
C GLU A 68 -6.83 -7.17 -19.75
N PRO A 69 -6.38 -8.41 -19.50
CA PRO A 69 -5.12 -8.65 -18.82
C PRO A 69 -3.96 -7.98 -19.56
N GLN A 70 -3.12 -7.22 -18.86
CA GLN A 70 -1.99 -6.52 -19.47
C GLN A 70 -0.69 -6.73 -18.70
N VAL A 71 0.39 -6.97 -19.45
CA VAL A 71 1.77 -6.87 -18.95
C VAL A 71 2.38 -5.62 -19.56
N ILE A 72 2.59 -4.59 -18.74
CA ILE A 72 2.97 -3.25 -19.15
C ILE A 72 4.39 -3.00 -18.66
N VAL A 73 5.30 -2.70 -19.57
CA VAL A 73 6.69 -2.39 -19.26
C VAL A 73 6.96 -0.94 -19.62
N ILE A 74 7.31 -0.13 -18.61
CA ILE A 74 7.66 1.28 -18.78
C ILE A 74 9.16 1.48 -18.56
N SER A 75 9.74 2.45 -19.27
CA SER A 75 11.16 2.80 -19.16
C SER A 75 11.32 4.30 -19.03
N GLY A 76 12.07 4.75 -18.02
CA GLY A 76 12.28 6.18 -17.75
C GLY A 76 11.02 6.91 -17.28
N ALA A 77 11.07 8.25 -17.33
CA ALA A 77 10.03 9.10 -16.75
C ALA A 77 8.79 9.24 -17.64
N PHE A 78 7.61 9.09 -17.02
CA PHE A 78 6.30 9.46 -17.54
C PHE A 78 5.79 10.65 -16.73
N ASN A 79 5.97 11.85 -17.28
CA ASN A 79 5.59 13.09 -16.61
C ASN A 79 4.15 13.47 -16.96
N PHE A 80 3.29 13.54 -15.94
CA PHE A 80 1.88 13.93 -16.06
C PHE A 80 1.61 15.37 -15.60
N ILE A 81 2.60 16.07 -15.03
CA ILE A 81 2.43 17.44 -14.53
C ILE A 81 1.98 18.35 -15.70
N GLY A 82 0.91 19.10 -15.47
CA GLY A 82 0.28 19.99 -16.44
C GLY A 82 -0.57 19.30 -17.51
N SER A 83 -0.57 17.95 -17.57
CA SER A 83 -1.26 17.21 -18.64
C SER A 83 -2.78 17.25 -18.55
N GLU A 84 -3.33 17.53 -17.36
CA GLU A 84 -4.78 17.58 -17.09
C GLU A 84 -5.23 18.98 -16.64
N GLY A 85 -4.38 19.99 -16.79
CA GLY A 85 -4.63 21.35 -16.34
C GLY A 85 -4.65 21.48 -14.81
N THR A 86 -5.32 22.52 -14.33
CA THR A 86 -5.43 22.83 -12.91
C THR A 86 -6.89 22.95 -12.48
N THR A 87 -7.19 22.52 -11.26
CA THR A 87 -8.47 22.77 -10.59
C THR A 87 -8.28 23.79 -9.47
N THR A 88 -9.19 24.77 -9.39
CA THR A 88 -9.20 25.75 -8.31
C THR A 88 -9.89 25.15 -7.08
N TYR A 89 -9.22 25.20 -5.94
CA TYR A 89 -9.74 24.79 -4.64
C TYR A 89 -9.68 25.94 -3.65
N GLU A 90 -10.59 25.94 -2.68
CA GLU A 90 -10.39 26.68 -1.44
C GLU A 90 -9.43 25.90 -0.53
N ALA A 91 -8.45 26.59 0.04
CA ALA A 91 -7.48 26.01 0.96
C ALA A 91 -7.30 26.90 2.20
N CYS A 92 -6.72 26.35 3.26
CA CYS A 92 -6.42 27.08 4.48
C CYS A 92 -5.07 26.65 5.07
N ASN A 93 -4.48 27.55 5.85
CA ASN A 93 -3.27 27.27 6.62
C ASN A 93 -3.69 26.87 8.03
N ILE A 94 -3.65 25.57 8.33
CA ILE A 94 -4.02 25.02 9.65
C ILE A 94 -2.81 24.49 10.44
N TYR A 95 -1.63 24.48 9.83
CA TYR A 95 -0.38 24.10 10.47
C TYR A 95 0.41 25.34 10.88
N ASP A 96 1.42 25.18 11.74
CA ASP A 96 2.26 26.28 12.23
C ASP A 96 3.10 26.93 11.10
N CYS A 97 3.31 26.20 10.00
CA CYS A 97 3.94 26.64 8.78
C CYS A 97 2.93 26.71 7.62
N THR A 98 3.31 27.45 6.58
CA THR A 98 2.53 27.65 5.36
C THR A 98 3.36 27.23 4.13
N PRO A 99 2.74 27.04 2.96
CA PRO A 99 3.48 26.71 1.73
C PRO A 99 4.63 27.67 1.38
N GLU A 100 4.59 28.92 1.87
CA GLU A 100 5.62 29.94 1.64
C GLU A 100 6.88 29.72 2.49
N ASN A 101 6.81 28.99 3.60
CA ASN A 101 7.93 28.73 4.49
C ASN A 101 8.21 27.23 4.72
N GLY A 102 7.79 26.38 3.77
CA GLY A 102 8.06 24.94 3.77
C GLY A 102 7.01 24.08 4.48
N GLY A 103 5.85 24.67 4.81
CA GLY A 103 4.68 23.98 5.31
C GLY A 103 3.77 23.43 4.22
N GLN A 104 2.65 22.83 4.62
CA GLN A 104 1.57 22.48 3.69
C GLN A 104 0.34 23.38 3.95
N ALA A 105 -0.54 23.49 2.95
CA ALA A 105 -1.89 23.98 3.14
C ALA A 105 -2.88 22.83 3.01
N LEU A 106 -4.02 22.92 3.70
CA LEU A 106 -5.09 21.93 3.60
C LEU A 106 -6.09 22.37 2.53
N LEU A 107 -6.34 21.53 1.52
CA LEU A 107 -7.46 21.75 0.61
C LEU A 107 -8.78 21.48 1.33
N ASN A 108 -9.74 22.40 1.23
CA ASN A 108 -11.00 22.33 1.96
C ASN A 108 -12.05 21.42 1.29
N THR A 109 -11.62 20.36 0.61
CA THR A 109 -12.51 19.46 -0.16
C THR A 109 -13.48 18.69 0.73
N LEU A 110 -13.10 18.45 1.99
CA LEU A 110 -13.89 17.73 2.99
C LEU A 110 -14.30 18.61 4.18
N GLY A 111 -14.24 19.94 4.05
CA GLY A 111 -14.58 20.85 5.14
C GLY A 111 -13.53 20.91 6.27
N GLY A 112 -12.34 20.35 6.06
CA GLY A 112 -11.30 20.25 7.08
C GLY A 112 -10.71 21.59 7.54
N CYS A 113 -10.99 22.70 6.84
CA CYS A 113 -10.61 24.02 7.31
C CYS A 113 -11.44 24.51 8.50
N GLY A 114 -12.63 23.93 8.74
CA GLY A 114 -13.51 24.37 9.82
C GLY A 114 -13.80 25.87 9.74
N SER A 115 -13.44 26.61 10.80
CA SER A 115 -13.60 28.07 10.89
C SER A 115 -12.40 28.88 10.38
N THR A 116 -11.32 28.23 9.95
CA THR A 116 -10.13 28.91 9.42
C THR A 116 -10.46 29.58 8.09
N ALA A 117 -10.02 30.83 7.93
CA ALA A 117 -10.21 31.58 6.68
C ALA A 117 -9.58 30.85 5.49
N THR A 118 -10.33 30.77 4.38
CA THR A 118 -9.88 30.12 3.16
C THR A 118 -9.35 31.11 2.13
N TYR A 119 -8.53 30.60 1.23
CA TYR A 119 -8.04 31.30 0.04
C TYR A 119 -8.01 30.35 -1.15
N SER A 120 -8.19 30.90 -2.36
CA SER A 120 -8.19 30.10 -3.58
C SER A 120 -6.78 29.71 -4.02
N VAL A 121 -6.59 28.45 -4.40
CA VAL A 121 -5.34 27.91 -4.95
C VAL A 121 -5.63 27.13 -6.23
N ALA A 122 -4.69 27.15 -7.19
CA ALA A 122 -4.74 26.30 -8.37
C ALA A 122 -3.84 25.08 -8.15
N VAL A 123 -4.42 23.89 -8.24
CA VAL A 123 -3.75 22.61 -7.98
C VAL A 123 -3.73 21.79 -9.26
N ASP A 124 -2.61 21.13 -9.55
CA ASP A 124 -2.46 20.28 -10.72
C ASP A 124 -3.41 19.07 -10.65
N THR A 125 -4.31 18.96 -11.62
CA THR A 125 -5.37 17.94 -11.64
C THR A 125 -4.82 16.56 -11.95
N ALA A 126 -3.65 16.46 -12.59
CA ALA A 126 -3.12 15.18 -13.01
C ALA A 126 -2.81 14.27 -11.82
N SER A 127 -2.56 14.83 -10.64
CA SER A 127 -2.32 14.09 -9.39
C SER A 127 -3.39 13.06 -8.99
N ASN A 128 -4.62 13.16 -9.51
CA ASN A 128 -5.65 12.15 -9.34
C ASN A 128 -5.19 10.79 -9.90
N GLY A 129 -5.14 9.76 -9.05
CA GLY A 129 -4.59 8.46 -9.43
C GLY A 129 -5.28 7.79 -10.62
N ILE A 130 -4.51 7.07 -11.44
CA ILE A 130 -5.06 6.27 -12.55
C ILE A 130 -5.89 5.12 -11.95
N ASN A 131 -7.17 4.98 -12.36
CA ASN A 131 -8.01 3.85 -11.98
C ASN A 131 -7.58 2.57 -12.71
N VAL A 132 -6.62 1.85 -12.13
CA VAL A 132 -6.07 0.62 -12.72
C VAL A 132 -7.08 -0.51 -12.58
N GLN A 133 -7.33 -1.24 -13.67
CA GLN A 133 -8.24 -2.39 -13.70
C GLN A 133 -7.58 -3.66 -13.16
N SER A 134 -8.37 -4.71 -12.92
CA SER A 134 -7.87 -6.04 -12.53
C SER A 134 -6.91 -6.64 -13.56
N ASP A 135 -6.15 -7.67 -13.15
CA ASP A 135 -5.25 -8.44 -14.02
C ASP A 135 -4.18 -7.57 -14.71
N LYS A 136 -3.47 -6.75 -13.93
CA LYS A 136 -2.41 -5.87 -14.44
C LYS A 136 -1.06 -6.23 -13.87
N THR A 137 -0.05 -6.18 -14.71
CA THR A 137 1.36 -6.16 -14.32
C THR A 137 1.97 -4.89 -14.87
N LEU A 138 2.46 -4.01 -14.00
CA LEU A 138 3.25 -2.83 -14.37
C LEU A 138 4.68 -3.04 -13.85
N VAL A 139 5.65 -3.11 -14.76
CA VAL A 139 7.07 -3.23 -14.42
C VAL A 139 7.85 -2.05 -14.97
N GLY A 140 8.64 -1.42 -14.12
CA GLY A 140 9.56 -0.37 -14.52
C GLY A 140 10.96 -0.87 -14.88
N LYS A 141 11.62 -0.15 -15.78
CA LYS A 141 13.03 -0.31 -16.18
C LYS A 141 13.70 1.06 -16.28
N ASN A 142 15.02 1.08 -16.18
CA ASN A 142 15.86 2.27 -16.44
C ASN A 142 15.37 3.53 -15.71
N GLY A 143 15.10 3.42 -14.39
CA GLY A 143 14.61 4.54 -13.59
C GLY A 143 13.18 4.95 -13.94
N ALA A 144 12.29 3.97 -14.13
CA ALA A 144 10.90 4.24 -14.44
C ALA A 144 10.20 5.05 -13.33
N THR A 145 9.60 6.17 -13.71
CA THR A 145 8.99 7.11 -12.76
C THR A 145 7.66 7.63 -13.30
N LEU A 146 6.64 7.67 -12.45
CA LEU A 146 5.42 8.44 -12.66
C LEU A 146 5.54 9.76 -11.90
N GLU A 147 5.66 10.87 -12.62
CA GLU A 147 5.73 12.20 -12.01
C GLU A 147 4.36 12.87 -12.10
N GLY A 148 3.83 13.34 -10.98
CA GLY A 148 2.52 14.01 -10.92
C GLY A 148 1.32 13.09 -11.10
N LYS A 149 1.48 11.76 -10.96
CA LYS A 149 0.38 10.79 -11.11
C LYS A 149 0.48 9.61 -10.15
N GLY A 150 -0.57 9.39 -9.36
CA GLY A 150 -0.71 8.20 -8.52
C GLY A 150 -1.38 7.01 -9.23
N LEU A 151 -1.51 5.89 -8.51
CA LEU A 151 -2.24 4.70 -8.92
C LEU A 151 -3.40 4.44 -7.94
N ARG A 152 -4.58 4.15 -8.47
CA ARG A 152 -5.80 3.95 -7.69
C ARG A 152 -6.43 2.58 -8.02
N PHE A 153 -6.54 1.73 -7.01
CA PHE A 153 -7.13 0.39 -7.08
C PHE A 153 -8.44 0.40 -6.30
N VAL A 154 -9.58 0.35 -7.01
CA VAL A 154 -10.90 0.33 -6.38
C VAL A 154 -11.77 -0.76 -6.98
N ASN A 155 -12.21 -1.70 -6.14
CA ASN A 155 -13.01 -2.87 -6.54
C ASN A 155 -12.31 -3.71 -7.64
N VAL A 156 -11.00 -3.91 -7.49
CA VAL A 156 -10.15 -4.64 -8.44
C VAL A 156 -9.28 -5.65 -7.73
N GLU A 157 -8.78 -6.62 -8.48
CA GLU A 157 -7.93 -7.68 -7.96
C GLU A 157 -6.81 -8.09 -8.91
N ASN A 158 -5.85 -8.83 -8.36
CA ASN A 158 -4.78 -9.48 -9.12
C ASN A 158 -3.89 -8.49 -9.88
N ILE A 159 -3.18 -7.63 -9.14
CA ILE A 159 -2.31 -6.59 -9.69
C ILE A 159 -0.88 -6.75 -9.16
N ILE A 160 0.10 -6.61 -10.06
CA ILE A 160 1.53 -6.50 -9.73
C ILE A 160 2.01 -5.11 -10.16
N ILE A 161 2.60 -4.35 -9.24
CA ILE A 161 3.37 -3.14 -9.55
C ILE A 161 4.80 -3.38 -9.08
N GLN A 162 5.78 -3.29 -9.98
CA GLN A 162 7.18 -3.56 -9.64
C GLN A 162 8.15 -2.54 -10.24
N ASN A 163 9.12 -2.09 -9.45
CA ASN A 163 10.25 -1.25 -9.90
C ASN A 163 9.85 0.12 -10.48
N VAL A 164 8.90 0.82 -9.84
CA VAL A 164 8.41 2.12 -10.30
C VAL A 164 8.56 3.16 -9.19
N ALA A 165 9.05 4.35 -9.51
CA ALA A 165 8.95 5.50 -8.62
C ALA A 165 7.65 6.29 -8.89
N ILE A 166 7.00 6.79 -7.84
CA ILE A 166 5.85 7.69 -7.93
C ILE A 166 6.18 8.95 -7.11
N THR A 167 6.17 10.11 -7.75
CA THR A 167 6.67 11.35 -7.13
C THR A 167 5.95 12.61 -7.60
N ASN A 168 6.21 13.73 -6.92
CA ASN A 168 5.78 15.08 -7.28
C ASN A 168 4.25 15.22 -7.40
N LEU A 169 3.53 14.78 -6.38
CA LEU A 169 2.06 14.84 -6.32
C LEU A 169 1.58 16.02 -5.48
N ASN A 170 1.71 17.24 -6.01
CA ASN A 170 1.29 18.48 -5.34
C ASN A 170 1.76 18.59 -3.86
N PRO A 171 3.07 18.53 -3.57
CA PRO A 171 3.59 18.39 -2.20
C PRO A 171 3.15 19.52 -1.24
N LYS A 172 2.78 20.69 -1.76
CA LYS A 172 2.29 21.83 -0.97
C LYS A 172 0.91 21.63 -0.36
N TYR A 173 0.13 20.68 -0.84
CA TYR A 173 -1.30 20.62 -0.57
C TYR A 173 -1.68 19.25 0.01
N VAL A 174 -2.15 19.24 1.26
CA VAL A 174 -2.85 18.08 1.82
C VAL A 174 -4.15 17.89 1.04
N TRP A 175 -4.43 16.64 0.65
CA TRP A 175 -5.41 16.25 -0.38
C TRP A 175 -5.00 16.57 -1.83
N GLY A 176 -3.78 17.04 -2.06
CA GLY A 176 -3.25 17.32 -3.39
C GLY A 176 -2.85 16.08 -4.20
N GLY A 177 -2.77 14.90 -3.58
CA GLY A 177 -2.52 13.63 -4.26
C GLY A 177 -1.96 12.55 -3.34
N ASP A 178 -2.38 11.31 -3.58
CA ASP A 178 -1.84 10.09 -2.96
C ASP A 178 -1.09 9.28 -4.01
N ALA A 179 0.01 8.63 -3.62
CA ALA A 179 0.79 7.82 -4.57
C ALA A 179 0.08 6.50 -4.92
N ILE A 180 -0.37 5.74 -3.91
CA ILE A 180 -1.08 4.48 -4.12
C ILE A 180 -2.33 4.44 -3.23
N THR A 181 -3.50 4.24 -3.85
CA THR A 181 -4.79 4.13 -3.15
C THR A 181 -5.39 2.74 -3.35
N LEU A 182 -5.91 2.12 -2.29
CA LEU A 182 -6.60 0.83 -2.29
C LEU A 182 -7.96 0.95 -1.60
N SER A 183 -9.02 0.38 -2.19
CA SER A 183 -10.34 0.24 -1.56
C SER A 183 -11.08 -0.94 -2.17
N GLY A 184 -11.48 -1.93 -1.39
CA GLY A 184 -12.23 -3.08 -1.90
C GLY A 184 -11.38 -3.96 -2.81
N THR A 185 -10.11 -4.19 -2.44
CA THR A 185 -9.14 -4.88 -3.30
C THR A 185 -8.84 -6.30 -2.85
N LYS A 186 -8.34 -7.11 -3.79
CA LYS A 186 -7.84 -8.45 -3.47
C LYS A 186 -6.58 -8.80 -4.25
N ASN A 187 -5.63 -9.51 -3.63
CA ASN A 187 -4.46 -10.05 -4.31
C ASN A 187 -3.66 -8.96 -5.05
N ILE A 188 -2.98 -8.10 -4.30
CA ILE A 188 -2.17 -7.00 -4.84
C ILE A 188 -0.73 -7.14 -4.34
N TRP A 189 0.23 -7.10 -5.26
CA TRP A 189 1.65 -7.11 -4.94
C TRP A 189 2.32 -5.83 -5.44
N ILE A 190 2.91 -5.07 -4.52
CA ILE A 190 3.64 -3.84 -4.78
C ILE A 190 5.07 -4.08 -4.33
N ASP A 191 6.02 -4.07 -5.27
CA ASP A 191 7.41 -4.48 -5.02
C ASP A 191 8.43 -3.50 -5.58
N HIS A 192 9.50 -3.19 -4.86
CA HIS A 192 10.52 -2.25 -5.35
C HIS A 192 9.91 -0.92 -5.84
N VAL A 193 8.94 -0.38 -5.11
CA VAL A 193 8.34 0.91 -5.43
C VAL A 193 8.95 2.00 -4.56
N THR A 194 9.31 3.13 -5.15
CA THR A 194 9.69 4.34 -4.40
C THR A 194 8.54 5.33 -4.43
N THR A 195 8.23 5.94 -3.29
CA THR A 195 7.24 7.03 -3.19
C THR A 195 7.87 8.23 -2.49
N SER A 196 7.68 9.44 -3.03
CA SER A 196 8.32 10.66 -2.52
C SER A 196 7.58 11.93 -2.93
N LEU A 197 7.76 13.04 -2.20
CA LEU A 197 7.28 14.38 -2.61
C LEU A 197 5.77 14.41 -2.92
N LEU A 198 4.97 14.00 -1.94
CA LEU A 198 3.51 13.85 -2.06
C LEU A 198 2.77 14.90 -1.25
N GLY A 199 1.57 15.26 -1.70
CA GLY A 199 0.66 16.13 -0.95
C GLY A 199 0.07 15.44 0.26
N ARG A 200 -0.26 14.14 0.14
CA ARG A 200 -0.78 13.31 1.25
C ARG A 200 -0.15 11.92 1.22
N GLN A 201 -0.92 10.84 1.13
CA GLN A 201 -0.46 9.51 1.52
C GLN A 201 0.51 8.89 0.51
N HIS A 202 1.56 8.25 1.02
CA HIS A 202 2.32 7.29 0.22
C HIS A 202 1.46 6.05 -0.08
N TYR A 203 0.75 5.54 0.92
CA TYR A 203 -0.22 4.46 0.77
C TYR A 203 -1.52 4.79 1.52
N SER A 204 -2.64 4.86 0.79
CA SER A 204 -3.96 5.10 1.34
C SER A 204 -4.84 3.86 1.17
N PHE A 205 -5.09 3.13 2.24
CA PHE A 205 -6.07 2.05 2.29
C PHE A 205 -7.38 2.64 2.83
N GLY A 206 -8.40 2.69 1.98
CA GLY A 206 -9.74 3.15 2.35
C GLY A 206 -10.43 2.21 3.35
N PRO A 207 -11.64 2.55 3.81
CA PRO A 207 -12.37 1.77 4.82
C PRO A 207 -12.88 0.42 4.32
N ASP A 208 -12.95 0.22 3.00
CA ASP A 208 -13.34 -1.06 2.40
C ASP A 208 -12.22 -2.11 2.59
N SER A 209 -12.60 -3.39 2.64
CA SER A 209 -11.65 -4.51 2.83
C SER A 209 -10.64 -4.65 1.68
N ASN A 210 -9.37 -4.89 2.04
CA ASN A 210 -8.23 -5.13 1.14
C ASN A 210 -7.48 -6.41 1.54
N GLN A 211 -7.73 -7.51 0.83
CA GLN A 211 -7.23 -8.83 1.22
C GLN A 211 -6.09 -9.33 0.34
N GLY A 212 -5.12 -10.05 0.89
CA GLY A 212 -4.06 -10.63 0.08
C GLY A 212 -3.08 -9.59 -0.45
N ILE A 213 -2.70 -8.63 0.38
CA ILE A 213 -1.83 -7.52 -0.02
C ILE A 213 -0.39 -7.79 0.43
N ALA A 214 0.57 -7.52 -0.45
CA ALA A 214 1.97 -7.47 -0.08
C ALA A 214 2.62 -6.19 -0.61
N ILE A 215 3.28 -5.47 0.28
CA ILE A 215 4.20 -4.39 -0.04
C ILE A 215 5.59 -4.89 0.33
N SER A 216 6.49 -5.03 -0.66
CA SER A 216 7.83 -5.55 -0.42
C SER A 216 8.93 -4.72 -1.05
N ASN A 217 10.11 -4.73 -0.43
CA ASN A 217 11.31 -4.08 -0.95
C ASN A 217 11.09 -2.63 -1.41
N SER A 218 10.11 -1.93 -0.84
CA SER A 218 9.67 -0.60 -1.29
C SER A 218 10.22 0.49 -0.38
N PHE A 219 10.42 1.67 -0.93
CA PHE A 219 10.94 2.83 -0.21
C PHE A 219 9.88 3.94 -0.10
N ILE A 220 9.46 4.19 1.14
CA ILE A 220 8.63 5.32 1.54
C ILE A 220 9.61 6.42 1.97
N SER A 221 9.87 7.36 1.06
CA SER A 221 10.80 8.47 1.27
C SER A 221 10.03 9.72 1.73
N GLY A 222 9.97 9.94 3.04
CA GLY A 222 9.25 11.06 3.62
C GLY A 222 9.96 12.42 3.52
N GLU A 223 11.19 12.47 3.00
CA GLU A 223 11.93 13.73 2.82
C GLU A 223 11.20 14.66 1.86
N THR A 224 10.93 15.88 2.33
CA THR A 224 10.14 16.86 1.60
C THR A 224 10.54 18.28 2.00
N THR A 225 10.33 19.23 1.09
CA THR A 225 10.44 20.67 1.39
C THR A 225 9.09 21.27 1.83
N GLN A 226 8.02 20.46 1.85
CA GLN A 226 6.66 20.86 2.18
C GLN A 226 6.10 19.83 3.18
N SER A 227 5.99 20.21 4.46
CA SER A 227 5.61 19.28 5.54
C SER A 227 4.54 19.86 6.44
N ALA A 228 3.56 19.03 6.86
CA ALA A 228 2.56 19.42 7.86
C ALA A 228 3.19 19.70 9.24
N THR A 229 4.39 19.17 9.50
CA THR A 229 5.14 19.30 10.75
C THR A 229 6.29 20.30 10.71
N CYS A 230 6.45 21.04 9.60
CA CYS A 230 7.40 22.14 9.46
C CYS A 230 8.88 21.76 9.64
N ASP A 231 9.22 20.48 9.49
CA ASP A 231 10.54 19.91 9.77
C ASP A 231 11.13 19.12 8.58
N GLY A 232 10.48 19.18 7.43
CA GLY A 232 10.90 18.52 6.20
C GLY A 232 10.61 17.01 6.17
N ARG A 233 9.76 16.51 7.07
CA ARG A 233 9.29 15.13 7.11
C ARG A 233 7.82 15.04 6.74
N SER A 234 7.47 14.07 5.89
CA SER A 234 6.07 13.80 5.56
C SER A 234 5.35 13.17 6.76
N TYR A 235 4.20 13.75 7.15
CA TYR A 235 3.30 13.14 8.13
C TYR A 235 2.50 11.97 7.55
N TRP A 236 2.35 11.93 6.22
CA TRP A 236 1.35 11.13 5.52
C TRP A 236 1.95 9.85 4.94
N GLY A 237 2.44 8.93 5.79
CA GLY A 237 3.04 7.68 5.32
C GLY A 237 2.02 6.68 4.77
N LEU A 238 1.55 5.78 5.64
CA LEU A 238 0.63 4.70 5.34
C LEU A 238 -0.62 4.84 6.21
N GLU A 239 -1.78 5.05 5.60
CA GLU A 239 -3.08 5.04 6.26
C GLU A 239 -3.73 3.68 6.01
N LEU A 240 -3.70 2.82 7.03
CA LEU A 240 -4.17 1.43 7.00
C LEU A 240 -5.43 1.33 7.86
N VAL A 241 -6.60 1.53 7.25
CA VAL A 241 -7.88 1.65 7.98
C VAL A 241 -8.99 0.75 7.42
N GLY A 242 -8.65 -0.24 6.63
CA GLY A 242 -9.63 -1.12 6.01
C GLY A 242 -10.33 -2.03 7.01
N SER A 243 -11.57 -2.40 6.66
CA SER A 243 -12.48 -3.14 7.54
C SER A 243 -12.14 -4.62 7.71
N ASP A 244 -11.29 -5.19 6.86
CA ASP A 244 -10.79 -6.57 6.93
C ASP A 244 -9.55 -6.71 6.03
N ASP A 245 -8.48 -6.00 6.40
CA ASP A 245 -7.26 -5.94 5.60
C ASP A 245 -6.26 -7.04 6.01
N THR A 246 -5.56 -7.62 5.04
CA THR A 246 -4.43 -8.54 5.29
C THR A 246 -3.22 -8.10 4.50
N ILE A 247 -2.21 -7.57 5.22
CA ILE A 247 -1.08 -6.86 4.62
C ILE A 247 0.23 -7.46 5.10
N THR A 248 1.02 -7.99 4.15
CA THR A 248 2.42 -8.35 4.36
C THR A 248 3.30 -7.17 3.99
N PHE A 249 4.13 -6.70 4.92
CA PHE A 249 5.04 -5.59 4.75
C PHE A 249 6.48 -6.06 4.96
N LEU A 250 7.14 -6.44 3.86
CA LEU A 250 8.40 -7.20 3.88
C LEU A 250 9.56 -6.39 3.31
N ARG A 251 10.62 -6.17 4.11
CA ARG A 251 11.87 -5.52 3.64
C ARG A 251 11.68 -4.13 3.05
N ASN A 252 10.70 -3.38 3.55
CA ASN A 252 10.51 -2.01 3.13
C ASN A 252 11.38 -1.06 3.94
N ARG A 253 11.58 0.15 3.44
CA ARG A 253 12.19 1.26 4.15
C ARG A 253 11.16 2.36 4.31
N VAL A 254 10.86 2.74 5.54
CA VAL A 254 10.07 3.93 5.90
C VAL A 254 11.04 4.90 6.55
N ASP A 255 11.33 6.00 5.88
CA ASP A 255 12.35 6.94 6.34
C ASP A 255 11.86 8.38 6.27
N TRP A 256 12.32 9.20 7.21
CA TRP A 256 12.10 10.66 7.20
C TRP A 256 10.62 11.07 7.28
N THR A 257 9.83 10.36 8.10
CA THR A 257 8.41 10.65 8.34
C THR A 257 8.17 11.36 9.68
N SER A 258 7.02 11.97 9.89
CA SER A 258 6.66 12.57 11.20
C SER A 258 5.39 11.96 11.82
N GLY A 259 4.68 11.13 11.08
CA GLY A 259 3.48 10.43 11.52
C GLY A 259 3.15 9.30 10.57
N ARG A 260 2.07 8.57 10.88
CA ARG A 260 1.45 7.55 10.01
C ARG A 260 2.44 6.59 9.37
N GLY A 261 3.38 6.04 10.12
CA GLY A 261 4.38 5.09 9.63
C GLY A 261 4.18 3.62 10.01
N PRO A 262 2.96 3.09 10.33
CA PRO A 262 1.64 3.48 9.78
C PRO A 262 0.65 4.16 10.76
N ALA A 263 -0.42 4.74 10.21
CA ALA A 263 -1.72 4.87 10.89
C ALA A 263 -2.44 3.52 10.77
N LEU A 264 -2.59 2.77 11.86
CA LEU A 264 -3.11 1.40 11.85
C LEU A 264 -4.43 1.32 12.61
N SER A 265 -5.53 1.11 11.91
CA SER A 265 -6.89 1.00 12.46
C SER A 265 -7.75 0.04 11.62
N GLY A 266 -9.06 0.00 11.88
CA GLY A 266 -9.96 -0.96 11.27
C GLY A 266 -9.63 -2.39 11.73
N THR A 267 -10.16 -3.39 11.04
CA THR A 267 -9.78 -4.80 11.29
C THR A 267 -8.53 -5.17 10.47
N THR A 268 -7.57 -4.26 10.37
CA THR A 268 -6.34 -4.47 9.59
C THR A 268 -5.41 -5.43 10.32
N LEU A 269 -5.03 -6.53 9.66
CA LEU A 269 -3.95 -7.42 10.07
C LEU A 269 -2.66 -7.06 9.31
N PHE A 270 -1.76 -6.34 9.99
CA PHE A 270 -0.50 -5.86 9.45
C PHE A 270 0.68 -6.71 9.94
N HIS A 271 1.49 -7.23 9.02
CA HIS A 271 2.67 -8.04 9.32
C HIS A 271 3.93 -7.39 8.78
N ALA A 272 4.63 -6.65 9.63
CA ALA A 272 5.90 -6.00 9.31
C ALA A 272 7.08 -6.93 9.60
N ILE A 273 7.81 -7.28 8.54
CA ILE A 273 8.87 -8.27 8.58
C ILE A 273 10.12 -7.65 7.98
N ASN A 274 11.24 -7.71 8.71
CA ASN A 274 12.56 -7.33 8.19
C ASN A 274 12.60 -5.96 7.49
N SER A 275 11.76 -5.02 7.92
CA SER A 275 11.68 -3.66 7.38
C SER A 275 12.48 -2.69 8.24
N ILE A 276 12.82 -1.55 7.67
CA ILE A 276 13.51 -0.45 8.34
C ILE A 276 12.51 0.68 8.56
N PHE A 277 12.43 1.16 9.80
CA PHE A 277 11.71 2.38 10.17
C PHE A 277 12.72 3.35 10.77
N SER A 278 12.90 4.52 10.16
CA SER A 278 13.96 5.43 10.59
C SER A 278 13.65 6.91 10.48
N ASN A 279 14.36 7.69 11.30
CA ASN A 279 14.39 9.15 11.29
C ASN A 279 12.99 9.78 11.39
N THR A 280 12.20 9.29 12.33
CA THR A 280 10.84 9.77 12.58
C THR A 280 10.85 11.00 13.48
N GLY A 281 10.19 12.08 13.06
CA GLY A 281 10.19 13.37 13.76
C GLY A 281 9.39 13.39 15.07
N ASP A 282 8.12 12.96 15.02
CA ASP A 282 7.22 12.92 16.18
C ASP A 282 6.93 11.46 16.58
N HIS A 283 6.05 10.78 15.84
CA HIS A 283 5.69 9.40 16.13
C HIS A 283 5.60 8.51 14.88
N LEU A 284 5.75 7.20 15.07
CA LEU A 284 5.66 6.23 13.97
C LEU A 284 4.25 5.66 13.85
N ILE A 285 3.78 4.89 14.84
CA ILE A 285 2.48 4.22 14.79
C ILE A 285 1.42 5.08 15.45
N GLU A 286 0.29 5.33 14.77
CA GLU A 286 -0.90 5.99 15.35
C GLU A 286 -2.19 5.19 15.09
N GLY A 287 -3.28 5.57 15.77
CA GLY A 287 -4.60 4.99 15.59
C GLY A 287 -4.92 3.89 16.61
N GLY A 288 -5.28 2.71 16.12
CA GLY A 288 -5.77 1.59 16.92
C GLY A 288 -7.29 1.57 17.06
N LEU A 289 -8.01 2.38 16.28
CA LEU A 289 -9.47 2.34 16.22
C LEU A 289 -9.92 1.03 15.58
N ASP A 290 -11.04 0.49 16.05
CA ASP A 290 -11.72 -0.67 15.46
C ASP A 290 -10.87 -1.96 15.33
N ASN A 291 -9.90 -2.14 16.23
CA ASN A 291 -9.03 -3.32 16.38
C ASN A 291 -7.86 -3.43 15.38
N GLY A 292 -7.17 -2.32 15.06
CA GLY A 292 -5.94 -2.41 14.26
C GLY A 292 -4.92 -3.37 14.90
N MET A 293 -4.40 -4.35 14.13
CA MET A 293 -3.53 -5.42 14.61
C MET A 293 -2.18 -5.40 13.89
N GLY A 294 -1.08 -5.35 14.64
CA GLY A 294 0.27 -5.28 14.10
C GLY A 294 1.23 -6.31 14.69
N LEU A 295 1.75 -7.21 13.86
CA LEU A 295 2.89 -8.06 14.17
C LEU A 295 4.16 -7.46 13.56
N TYR A 296 5.12 -7.12 14.42
CA TYR A 296 6.43 -6.58 14.01
C TYR A 296 7.52 -7.56 14.42
N GLU A 297 8.20 -8.18 13.45
CA GLU A 297 9.31 -9.10 13.72
C GLU A 297 10.53 -8.87 12.82
N GLY A 298 11.72 -9.00 13.41
CA GLY A 298 13.00 -8.88 12.70
C GLY A 298 13.24 -7.51 12.05
N ASN A 299 12.51 -6.46 12.43
CA ASN A 299 12.65 -5.11 11.89
C ASN A 299 13.79 -4.33 12.55
N TYR A 300 14.21 -3.24 11.92
CA TYR A 300 15.20 -2.31 12.45
C TYR A 300 14.59 -0.92 12.64
N PHE A 301 14.60 -0.41 13.87
CA PHE A 301 14.11 0.91 14.24
C PHE A 301 15.28 1.81 14.64
N TRP A 302 15.40 2.96 14.00
CA TRP A 302 16.49 3.90 14.24
C TRP A 302 16.04 5.35 14.26
N ALA A 303 16.35 6.10 15.32
CA ALA A 303 15.90 7.49 15.43
C ALA A 303 14.37 7.62 15.32
N VAL A 304 13.66 6.77 16.08
CA VAL A 304 12.20 6.81 16.20
C VAL A 304 11.85 7.13 17.67
N PRO A 305 11.79 8.42 18.05
CA PRO A 305 11.63 8.82 19.45
C PRO A 305 10.34 8.28 20.08
N THR A 306 9.25 8.26 19.30
CA THR A 306 7.94 7.74 19.72
C THR A 306 7.49 6.63 18.76
N PRO A 307 7.87 5.35 18.97
CA PRO A 307 7.44 4.26 18.10
C PRO A 307 5.92 4.10 18.01
N VAL A 308 5.19 4.38 19.10
CA VAL A 308 3.73 4.32 19.14
C VAL A 308 3.22 5.58 19.84
N ALA A 309 2.33 6.31 19.15
CA ALA A 309 1.69 7.51 19.66
C ALA A 309 0.87 7.23 20.93
N SER A 310 0.67 8.27 21.74
CA SER A 310 -0.22 8.19 22.89
C SER A 310 -1.66 7.94 22.44
N GLY A 311 -2.44 7.24 23.27
CA GLY A 311 -3.83 6.90 22.95
C GLY A 311 -4.01 5.70 22.01
N TRP A 312 -2.95 4.93 21.71
CA TRP A 312 -3.05 3.68 20.97
C TRP A 312 -4.08 2.72 21.58
N GLY A 313 -5.08 2.34 20.77
CA GLY A 313 -6.20 1.48 21.19
C GLY A 313 -6.21 0.06 20.60
N GLY A 314 -5.26 -0.27 19.73
CA GLY A 314 -5.24 -1.54 18.99
C GLY A 314 -4.35 -2.63 19.62
N HIS A 315 -4.03 -3.64 18.83
CA HIS A 315 -3.28 -4.82 19.24
C HIS A 315 -1.89 -4.85 18.59
N LEU A 316 -0.84 -4.98 19.39
CA LEU A 316 0.53 -5.07 18.89
C LEU A 316 1.27 -6.23 19.52
N PHE A 317 1.99 -6.98 18.67
CA PHE A 317 3.05 -7.89 19.08
C PHE A 317 4.37 -7.45 18.46
N THR A 318 5.30 -6.97 19.29
CA THR A 318 6.61 -6.45 18.84
C THR A 318 7.76 -7.39 19.16
N VAL A 319 7.42 -8.63 19.53
CA VAL A 319 8.36 -9.72 19.82
C VAL A 319 9.48 -9.28 20.79
N PRO A 320 9.14 -8.85 22.03
CA PRO A 320 10.17 -8.67 23.06
C PRO A 320 10.99 -9.95 23.24
N SER A 321 12.28 -9.82 23.55
CA SER A 321 13.15 -10.99 23.74
C SER A 321 12.57 -11.96 24.79
N GLY A 322 12.58 -13.25 24.47
CA GLY A 322 11.99 -14.32 25.28
C GLY A 322 10.52 -14.64 24.96
N THR A 323 9.87 -13.88 24.05
CA THR A 323 8.48 -14.12 23.62
C THR A 323 8.36 -14.75 22.23
N GLU A 324 9.48 -15.05 21.57
CA GLU A 324 9.57 -15.50 20.17
C GLU A 324 8.74 -16.77 19.90
N ALA A 325 8.68 -17.67 20.89
CA ALA A 325 7.96 -18.94 20.82
C ALA A 325 6.43 -18.78 20.70
N ASN A 326 5.86 -17.62 21.06
CA ASN A 326 4.42 -17.37 20.97
C ASN A 326 3.90 -17.44 19.52
N CYS A 327 4.77 -17.25 18.53
CA CYS A 327 4.41 -17.34 17.12
C CYS A 327 4.39 -18.77 16.57
N ALA A 328 5.05 -19.73 17.23
CA ALA A 328 5.32 -21.06 16.67
C ALA A 328 4.05 -21.78 16.19
N GLN A 329 3.00 -21.74 17.01
CA GLN A 329 1.73 -22.38 16.69
C GLN A 329 1.00 -21.76 15.49
N TYR A 330 1.15 -20.44 15.29
CA TYR A 330 0.36 -19.69 14.33
C TYR A 330 1.08 -19.47 13.01
N LEU A 331 2.40 -19.27 13.07
CA LEU A 331 3.25 -18.98 11.92
C LEU A 331 4.03 -20.20 11.41
N GLY A 332 3.99 -21.32 12.15
CA GLY A 332 4.82 -22.50 11.87
C GLY A 332 6.31 -22.32 12.21
N ARG A 333 6.68 -21.20 12.83
CA ARG A 333 8.03 -20.87 13.28
C ARG A 333 8.00 -19.87 14.43
N ASN A 334 9.07 -19.81 15.21
CA ASN A 334 9.28 -18.72 16.15
C ASN A 334 9.36 -17.37 15.39
N CYS A 335 8.95 -16.30 16.06
CA CYS A 335 9.17 -14.94 15.56
C CYS A 335 10.64 -14.51 15.75
N ALA A 336 11.04 -13.40 15.12
CA ALA A 336 12.33 -12.78 15.36
C ALA A 336 12.21 -11.45 16.12
N VAL A 337 13.11 -11.21 17.06
CA VAL A 337 13.20 -9.93 17.80
C VAL A 337 13.53 -8.77 16.86
N ASN A 338 12.95 -7.60 17.13
CA ASN A 338 13.31 -6.37 16.45
C ASN A 338 14.61 -5.79 17.03
N ASN A 339 15.38 -5.06 16.21
CA ASN A 339 16.43 -4.19 16.70
C ASN A 339 15.85 -2.77 16.88
N VAL A 340 15.95 -2.24 18.10
CA VAL A 340 15.45 -0.90 18.44
C VAL A 340 16.62 -0.11 19.00
N SER A 341 17.07 0.88 18.23
CA SER A 341 18.27 1.67 18.53
C SER A 341 17.98 3.16 18.38
N ASN A 342 18.52 3.99 19.27
CA ASN A 342 18.28 5.44 19.28
C ASN A 342 16.76 5.79 19.14
N SER A 343 15.90 5.02 19.80
CA SER A 343 14.45 5.08 19.63
C SER A 343 13.76 4.91 20.98
N GLY A 344 12.49 5.27 21.06
CA GLY A 344 11.65 5.03 22.24
C GLY A 344 11.42 3.54 22.50
N ALA A 345 10.78 3.23 23.62
CA ALA A 345 10.43 1.85 23.97
C ALA A 345 9.43 1.26 22.96
N PHE A 346 9.64 0.02 22.55
CA PHE A 346 8.77 -0.69 21.61
C PHE A 346 8.56 -2.15 22.04
N SER A 347 7.78 -2.34 23.10
CA SER A 347 7.59 -3.64 23.77
C SER A 347 6.11 -3.91 24.03
N TYR A 348 5.46 -4.59 23.09
CA TYR A 348 4.06 -5.00 23.18
C TYR A 348 3.94 -6.51 23.01
N THR A 349 3.08 -7.13 23.82
CA THR A 349 3.01 -8.59 23.99
C THR A 349 1.62 -9.18 23.66
N ASP A 350 0.75 -8.42 23.01
CA ASP A 350 -0.59 -8.89 22.70
C ASP A 350 -0.55 -9.96 21.61
N THR A 351 -0.94 -11.18 21.95
CA THR A 351 -0.94 -12.34 21.04
C THR A 351 -2.34 -12.78 20.63
N SER A 352 -3.39 -12.07 21.09
CA SER A 352 -4.80 -12.46 20.90
C SER A 352 -5.20 -12.59 19.42
N PHE A 353 -4.52 -11.86 18.54
CA PHE A 353 -4.80 -11.85 17.11
C PHE A 353 -3.96 -12.82 16.28
N LEU A 354 -2.93 -13.47 16.85
CA LEU A 354 -1.98 -14.29 16.07
C LEU A 354 -2.66 -15.46 15.35
N SER A 355 -3.78 -15.97 15.89
CA SER A 355 -4.59 -17.01 15.25
C SER A 355 -5.07 -16.64 13.85
N ARG A 356 -5.19 -15.34 13.53
CA ARG A 356 -5.59 -14.84 12.20
C ARG A 356 -4.55 -15.10 11.11
N PHE A 357 -3.30 -15.43 11.46
CA PHE A 357 -2.29 -15.84 10.48
C PHE A 357 -2.42 -17.31 10.03
N SER A 358 -3.20 -18.12 10.75
CA SER A 358 -3.30 -19.56 10.50
C SER A 358 -3.75 -19.86 9.07
N GLY A 359 -3.03 -20.73 8.38
CA GLY A 359 -3.33 -21.13 7.00
C GLY A 359 -2.87 -20.14 5.93
N SER A 360 -2.27 -19.00 6.32
CA SER A 360 -1.66 -18.06 5.37
C SER A 360 -0.25 -18.49 5.00
N SER A 361 0.22 -18.04 3.82
CA SER A 361 1.65 -18.11 3.50
C SER A 361 2.39 -17.10 4.36
N ILE A 362 3.37 -17.53 5.15
CA ILE A 362 4.12 -16.67 6.07
C ILE A 362 5.56 -16.53 5.55
N PRO A 363 6.05 -15.31 5.27
CA PRO A 363 7.42 -15.12 4.83
C PRO A 363 8.43 -15.58 5.90
N ALA A 364 9.59 -16.04 5.42
CA ALA A 364 10.72 -16.28 6.31
C ALA A 364 11.22 -14.96 6.90
N VAL A 365 11.78 -15.04 8.11
CA VAL A 365 12.39 -13.90 8.80
C VAL A 365 13.89 -14.17 8.99
N VAL A 366 14.72 -13.15 8.79
CA VAL A 366 16.15 -13.18 9.14
C VAL A 366 16.42 -12.29 10.34
N ALA A 367 17.63 -12.37 10.91
CA ALA A 367 17.99 -11.57 12.07
C ALA A 367 18.00 -10.07 11.76
N ALA A 368 17.47 -9.24 12.67
CA ALA A 368 17.40 -7.79 12.49
C ALA A 368 18.78 -7.12 12.25
N SER A 369 19.87 -7.72 12.74
CA SER A 369 21.25 -7.27 12.51
C SER A 369 21.69 -7.32 11.05
N GLU A 370 21.04 -8.14 10.22
CA GLU A 370 21.38 -8.28 8.79
C GLU A 370 20.63 -7.25 7.92
N ILE A 371 19.56 -6.64 8.46
CA ILE A 371 18.59 -5.88 7.68
C ILE A 371 19.09 -4.51 7.25
N MET A 372 19.82 -3.80 8.10
CA MET A 372 20.27 -2.44 7.80
C MET A 372 21.08 -2.39 6.51
N SER A 373 22.01 -3.33 6.31
CA SER A 373 22.78 -3.42 5.06
C SER A 373 21.97 -4.00 3.88
N ALA A 374 21.08 -4.96 4.15
CA ALA A 374 20.34 -5.67 3.13
C ALA A 374 19.22 -4.83 2.49
N VAL A 375 18.63 -3.89 3.22
CA VAL A 375 17.45 -3.12 2.77
C VAL A 375 17.80 -1.71 2.29
N VAL A 376 18.74 -1.00 2.93
CA VAL A 376 19.05 0.41 2.58
C VAL A 376 19.46 0.57 1.11
N GLY A 377 20.16 -0.42 0.54
CA GLY A 377 20.61 -0.40 -0.85
C GLY A 377 19.68 -1.04 -1.88
N THR A 378 18.63 -1.74 -1.44
CA THR A 378 17.74 -2.51 -2.34
C THR A 378 16.29 -2.06 -2.29
N ALA A 379 15.85 -1.38 -1.23
CA ALA A 379 14.49 -0.87 -1.15
C ALA A 379 14.26 0.28 -2.15
N GLY A 380 13.10 0.26 -2.81
CA GLY A 380 12.72 1.21 -3.86
C GLY A 380 12.96 0.66 -5.25
N ASN A 381 12.81 1.51 -6.26
CA ASN A 381 12.93 1.16 -7.68
C ASN A 381 14.39 0.93 -8.13
N THR A 382 14.99 -0.14 -7.63
CA THR A 382 16.41 -0.48 -7.80
C THR A 382 16.67 -1.71 -8.68
N LEU A 383 15.62 -2.31 -9.28
CA LEU A 383 15.73 -3.52 -10.14
C LEU A 383 16.15 -3.25 -11.58
#